data_AF-A0A8S8Z2W2-F1
#
_entry.id   AF-A0A8S8Z2W2-F1
#
_cell.length_a   1.000
_cell.length_b   1.000
_cell.length_c   1.000
_cell.angle_alpha   90.00
_cell.angle_beta   90.00
_cell.angle_gamma   90.00
#
_symmetry.space_group_name_H-M   'P 1'
#
loop_
_entity.id
_entity.type
_entity.pdbx_description
1 polymer ?
#
loop_
_entity_poly.entity_id
_entity_poly.type
_entity_poly.pdbx_seq_one_letter_code
_entity_poly.pdbx_strand_id
1 'polypeptide(L)'
;MSGDFDEALELHFGSVAPGGYAWKFPKQGGANIGLGIQTALARGKSLNDYSEKFFSRYEGRVEFSGAGSLPMSGTIASFVKGNHLLVGDAAGMVLPSNGAGITIAMIGGRIAGQVVAEHLRDGTPLGEYEIRWESQMGRVMRNSKRAFRLGSLLFRSPDWLLNLAFNR
;
A
#
# COMPACT_ATOMS: atom_id res chain seq x y z
N MET A 1 10.83 8.75 -13.70
CA MET A 1 12.10 9.14 -14.34
C MET A 1 12.12 8.56 -15.73
N SER A 2 12.42 9.35 -16.76
CA SER A 2 12.72 8.88 -18.12
C SER A 2 14.21 8.60 -18.23
N GLY A 3 14.59 7.56 -18.97
CA GLY A 3 15.98 7.08 -19.03
C GLY A 3 16.05 5.63 -19.49
N ASP A 4 17.28 5.12 -19.59
CA ASP A 4 17.55 3.71 -19.86
C ASP A 4 17.61 2.95 -18.54
N PHE A 5 16.66 2.05 -18.32
CA PHE A 5 16.56 1.24 -17.10
C PHE A 5 16.42 -0.22 -17.51
N ASP A 6 17.05 -1.12 -16.74
CA ASP A 6 16.81 -2.54 -16.91
C ASP A 6 15.34 -2.91 -16.65
N GLU A 7 14.93 -4.07 -17.16
CA GLU A 7 13.55 -4.56 -17.04
C GLU A 7 13.24 -5.19 -15.66
N ALA A 8 14.22 -5.23 -14.74
CA ALA A 8 14.02 -5.87 -13.45
C ALA A 8 13.28 -4.95 -12.47
N LEU A 9 12.33 -5.56 -11.76
CA LEU A 9 11.70 -4.96 -10.59
C LEU A 9 12.69 -4.94 -9.43
N GLU A 10 12.95 -3.76 -8.87
CA GLU A 10 13.74 -3.66 -7.64
C GLU A 10 12.86 -3.32 -6.44
N LEU A 11 13.10 -4.04 -5.33
CA LEU A 11 12.56 -3.74 -4.02
C LEU A 11 13.71 -3.68 -3.02
N HIS A 12 13.83 -2.55 -2.32
CA HIS A 12 14.90 -2.31 -1.34
C HIS A 12 14.30 -2.17 0.06
N PHE A 13 14.80 -2.96 1.00
CA PHE A 13 14.33 -2.98 2.39
C PHE A 13 15.41 -2.45 3.35
N GLY A 14 15.01 -2.15 4.58
CA GLY A 14 15.91 -1.73 5.65
C GLY A 14 16.07 -0.21 5.75
N SER A 15 17.26 0.24 6.13
CA SER A 15 17.52 1.65 6.47
C SER A 15 17.30 2.67 5.34
N VAL A 16 17.19 2.22 4.08
CA VAL A 16 16.83 3.06 2.92
C VAL A 16 15.39 3.57 2.99
N ALA A 17 14.48 2.81 3.60
CA ALA A 17 13.06 3.13 3.70
C ALA A 17 12.49 2.61 5.04
N PRO A 18 12.76 3.27 6.17
CA PRO A 18 12.42 2.76 7.49
C PRO A 18 10.93 2.47 7.66
N GLY A 19 10.60 1.21 7.99
CA GLY A 19 9.21 0.77 8.16
C GLY A 19 8.42 0.55 6.87
N GLY A 20 9.07 0.71 5.71
CA GLY A 20 8.49 0.42 4.41
C GLY A 20 9.54 -0.20 3.48
N TYR A 21 9.52 0.21 2.22
CA TYR A 21 10.48 -0.22 1.21
C TYR A 21 10.60 0.85 0.13
N ALA A 22 11.73 0.83 -0.58
CA ALA A 22 11.93 1.60 -1.79
C ALA A 22 11.76 0.70 -3.01
N TRP A 23 11.37 1.28 -4.15
CA TRP A 23 11.11 0.54 -5.38
C TRP A 23 11.66 1.25 -6.61
N LYS A 24 11.99 0.44 -7.62
CA LYS A 24 12.16 0.83 -9.02
C LYS A 24 11.27 -0.07 -9.86
N PHE A 25 10.19 0.49 -10.39
CA PHE A 25 9.27 -0.21 -11.28
C PHE A 25 9.53 0.24 -12.71
N PRO A 26 10.17 -0.59 -13.56
CA PRO A 26 10.43 -0.22 -14.94
C PRO A 26 9.14 -0.04 -15.72
N LYS A 27 9.15 0.89 -16.67
CA LYS A 27 8.08 1.16 -17.62
C LYS A 27 8.69 1.46 -18.98
N GLN A 28 7.87 1.48 -20.04
CA GLN A 28 8.37 1.87 -21.35
C GLN A 28 8.96 3.29 -21.30
N GLY A 29 10.24 3.41 -21.68
CA GLY A 29 10.98 4.68 -21.70
C GLY A 29 11.34 5.27 -20.33
N GLY A 30 11.31 4.48 -19.24
CA GLY A 30 11.71 4.97 -17.93
C GLY A 30 11.41 4.03 -16.76
N ALA A 31 11.36 4.60 -15.55
CA ALA A 31 10.94 3.89 -14.34
C ALA A 31 10.11 4.78 -13.41
N ASN A 32 9.21 4.16 -12.64
CA ASN A 32 8.63 4.74 -11.44
C ASN A 32 9.52 4.37 -10.25
N ILE A 33 10.15 5.37 -9.66
CA ILE A 33 11.11 5.20 -8.56
C ILE A 33 10.54 5.94 -7.37
N GLY A 34 10.47 5.27 -6.22
CA GLY A 34 9.87 5.85 -5.02
C GLY A 34 10.23 5.06 -3.78
N LEU A 35 9.81 5.57 -2.63
CA LEU A 35 9.92 4.85 -1.37
C LEU A 35 8.82 5.27 -0.40
N GLY A 36 8.48 4.35 0.51
CA GLY A 36 7.56 4.59 1.61
C GLY A 36 8.26 4.42 2.95
N ILE A 37 8.03 5.36 3.87
CA ILE A 37 8.53 5.28 5.24
C ILE A 37 7.38 5.33 6.24
N GLN A 38 7.60 4.79 7.43
CA GLN A 38 6.80 5.13 8.60
C GLN A 38 7.47 6.26 9.35
N THR A 39 6.76 7.39 9.51
CA THR A 39 7.29 8.59 10.20
C THR A 39 7.82 8.26 11.59
N ALA A 40 7.14 7.37 12.33
CA ALA A 40 7.56 6.92 13.66
C ALA A 40 8.91 6.18 13.67
N LEU A 41 9.36 5.64 12.52
CA LEU A 41 10.63 4.93 12.36
C LEU A 41 11.69 5.74 11.60
N ALA A 42 11.34 6.93 11.12
CA ALA A 42 12.20 7.78 10.30
C ALA A 42 13.31 8.52 11.08
N ARG A 43 13.39 8.34 12.42
CA ARG A 43 14.44 8.88 13.29
C ARG A 43 14.69 10.40 13.11
N GLY A 44 13.63 11.17 12.88
CA GLY A 44 13.69 12.62 12.71
C GLY A 44 14.05 13.10 11.30
N LYS A 45 14.30 12.20 10.34
CA LYS A 45 14.51 12.56 8.92
C LYS A 45 13.19 12.61 8.16
N SER A 46 13.13 13.51 7.18
CA SER A 46 11.97 13.69 6.33
C SER A 46 11.89 12.63 5.23
N LEU A 47 10.69 12.44 4.65
CA LEU A 47 10.53 11.61 3.44
C LEU A 47 11.43 12.13 2.30
N ASN A 48 11.61 13.45 2.19
CA ASN A 48 12.44 14.07 1.17
C ASN A 48 13.91 13.69 1.36
N ASP A 49 14.43 13.69 2.59
CA ASP A 49 15.82 13.32 2.87
C ASP A 49 16.14 11.89 2.43
N TYR A 50 15.22 10.95 2.69
CA TYR A 50 15.35 9.56 2.23
C TYR A 50 15.23 9.46 0.71
N SER A 51 14.29 10.21 0.12
CA SER A 51 14.00 10.22 -1.31
C SER A 51 15.19 10.74 -2.11
N GLU A 52 15.76 11.89 -1.74
CA GLU A 52 16.94 12.46 -2.40
C GLU A 52 18.12 11.49 -2.39
N LYS A 53 18.39 10.86 -1.23
CA LYS A 53 19.47 9.87 -1.10
C LYS A 53 19.23 8.61 -1.93
N PHE A 54 17.99 8.16 -2.07
CA PHE A 54 17.68 6.96 -2.86
C PHE A 54 17.69 7.27 -4.35
N PHE A 55 17.13 8.41 -4.76
CA PHE A 55 17.03 8.82 -6.15
C PHE A 55 18.39 9.16 -6.76
N SER A 56 19.37 9.61 -5.96
CA SER A 56 20.74 9.88 -6.43
C SER A 56 21.48 8.65 -6.94
N ARG A 57 20.91 7.43 -6.80
CA ARG A 57 21.45 6.18 -7.32
C ARG A 57 21.10 5.94 -8.79
N TYR A 58 20.15 6.70 -9.33
CA TYR A 58 19.59 6.49 -10.65
C TYR A 58 19.84 7.70 -11.54
N GLU A 59 20.21 7.45 -12.79
CA GLU A 59 20.35 8.48 -13.81
C GLU A 59 19.05 8.60 -14.62
N GLY A 60 18.75 9.82 -15.07
CA GLY A 60 17.57 10.10 -15.91
C GLY A 60 16.91 11.42 -15.59
N ARG A 61 15.81 11.73 -16.28
CA ARG A 61 15.06 12.97 -16.13
C ARG A 61 13.79 12.75 -15.32
N VAL A 62 13.56 13.57 -14.31
CA VAL A 62 12.33 13.53 -13.51
C VAL A 62 11.19 14.20 -14.30
N GLU A 63 10.28 13.39 -14.83
CA GLU A 63 9.08 13.87 -15.55
C GLU A 63 7.92 14.21 -14.61
N PHE A 64 7.85 13.55 -13.46
CA PHE A 64 6.80 13.73 -12.46
C PHE A 64 7.34 13.42 -11.07
N SER A 65 6.92 14.20 -10.07
CA SER A 65 7.21 13.99 -8.66
C SER A 65 5.95 14.26 -7.84
N GLY A 66 5.72 13.45 -6.82
CA GLY A 66 4.58 13.57 -5.93
C GLY A 66 4.73 12.67 -4.72
N ALA A 67 3.99 12.99 -3.67
CA ALA A 67 3.94 12.21 -2.44
C ALA A 67 2.50 12.11 -1.94
N GLY A 68 2.22 11.06 -1.17
CA GLY A 68 0.92 10.81 -0.56
C GLY A 68 1.06 9.94 0.68
N SER A 69 -0.03 9.86 1.45
CA SER A 69 -0.10 9.01 2.65
C SER A 69 -0.92 7.77 2.35
N LEU A 70 -0.49 6.62 2.89
CA LEU A 70 -1.22 5.35 2.75
C LEU A 70 -1.81 4.93 4.10
N PRO A 71 -3.10 4.55 4.17
CA PRO A 71 -3.73 4.04 5.39
C PRO A 71 -3.30 2.58 5.69
N MET A 72 -2.10 2.43 6.25
CA MET A 72 -1.48 1.12 6.53
C MET A 72 -2.07 0.36 7.74
N SER A 73 -3.16 0.84 8.35
CA SER A 73 -3.89 0.12 9.40
C SER A 73 -4.79 -0.99 8.85
N GLY A 74 -5.05 -0.99 7.54
CA GLY A 74 -6.05 -1.79 6.87
C GLY A 74 -7.48 -1.33 7.21
N THR A 75 -8.49 -2.12 6.83
CA THR A 75 -9.88 -1.66 6.85
C THR A 75 -10.38 -1.24 8.23
N ILE A 76 -11.23 -0.21 8.23
CA ILE A 76 -12.03 0.20 9.39
C ILE A 76 -13.08 -0.87 9.74
N ALA A 77 -13.63 -0.80 10.96
CA ALA A 77 -14.55 -1.83 11.47
C ALA A 77 -15.89 -1.87 10.72
N SER A 78 -16.38 -0.71 10.29
CA SER A 78 -17.59 -0.58 9.48
C SER A 78 -17.40 0.56 8.48
N PHE A 79 -17.79 0.32 7.24
CA PHE A 79 -17.77 1.26 6.12
C PHE A 79 -19.18 1.50 5.54
N VAL A 80 -20.23 1.16 6.28
CA VAL A 80 -21.64 1.46 5.98
C VAL A 80 -22.31 2.15 7.18
N LYS A 81 -22.99 3.28 6.95
CA LYS A 81 -23.81 3.94 7.98
C LYS A 81 -25.03 4.64 7.38
N GLY A 82 -26.22 4.10 7.65
CA GLY A 82 -27.45 4.56 6.99
C GLY A 82 -27.28 4.47 5.48
N ASN A 83 -27.39 5.60 4.79
CA ASN A 83 -27.25 5.68 3.33
C ASN A 83 -25.83 6.10 2.87
N HIS A 84 -24.82 5.99 3.73
CA HIS A 84 -23.43 6.35 3.42
C HIS A 84 -22.55 5.11 3.36
N LEU A 85 -21.75 5.00 2.31
CA LEU A 85 -20.78 3.93 2.09
C LEU A 85 -19.39 4.53 1.86
N LEU A 86 -18.36 3.94 2.48
CA LEU A 86 -16.96 4.28 2.23
C LEU A 86 -16.30 3.19 1.39
N VAL A 87 -15.45 3.58 0.44
CA VAL A 87 -14.74 2.68 -0.47
C VAL A 87 -13.28 3.12 -0.58
N GLY A 88 -12.38 2.18 -0.84
CA GLY A 88 -10.97 2.48 -1.12
C GLY A 88 -10.24 2.96 0.14
N ASP A 89 -9.34 3.92 -0.02
CA ASP A 89 -8.53 4.46 1.09
C ASP A 89 -9.38 5.05 2.22
N ALA A 90 -10.55 5.62 1.89
CA ALA A 90 -11.50 6.13 2.89
C ALA A 90 -12.04 5.03 3.83
N ALA A 91 -12.08 3.78 3.36
CA ALA A 91 -12.44 2.61 4.16
C ALA A 91 -11.21 1.82 4.66
N GLY A 92 -9.99 2.31 4.42
CA GLY A 92 -8.74 1.61 4.75
C GLY A 92 -8.50 0.38 3.88
N MET A 93 -9.00 0.34 2.64
CA MET A 93 -8.84 -0.78 1.71
C MET A 93 -7.44 -0.82 1.09
N VAL A 94 -6.42 -0.85 1.94
CA VAL A 94 -5.01 -1.03 1.59
C VAL A 94 -4.49 -2.22 2.38
N LEU A 95 -3.78 -3.14 1.71
CA LEU A 95 -3.14 -4.27 2.38
C LEU A 95 -1.88 -3.80 3.13
N PRO A 96 -1.86 -3.81 4.47
CA PRO A 96 -0.70 -3.32 5.23
C PRO A 96 0.61 -4.03 4.93
N SER A 97 0.55 -5.30 4.53
CA SER A 97 1.74 -6.11 4.24
C SER A 97 2.60 -5.58 3.10
N ASN A 98 2.01 -4.87 2.12
CA ASN A 98 2.72 -4.43 0.92
C ASN A 98 2.21 -3.09 0.34
N GLY A 99 1.26 -2.41 0.98
CA GLY A 99 0.74 -1.14 0.49
C GLY A 99 -0.17 -1.24 -0.74
N ALA A 100 -0.55 -2.45 -1.18
CA ALA A 100 -1.44 -2.61 -2.33
C ALA A 100 -2.87 -2.17 -2.00
N GLY A 101 -3.35 -1.11 -2.68
CA GLY A 101 -4.70 -0.55 -2.50
C GLY A 101 -5.59 -0.61 -3.74
N ILE A 102 -5.02 -0.44 -4.94
CA ILE A 102 -5.80 -0.26 -6.19
C ILE A 102 -6.81 -1.40 -6.42
N THR A 103 -6.34 -2.65 -6.42
CA THR A 103 -7.22 -3.82 -6.63
C THR A 103 -8.27 -3.97 -5.53
N ILE A 104 -7.90 -3.68 -4.28
CA ILE A 104 -8.79 -3.82 -3.13
C ILE A 104 -9.89 -2.76 -3.16
N ALA A 105 -9.52 -1.52 -3.54
CA ALA A 105 -10.44 -0.42 -3.77
C ALA A 105 -11.42 -0.72 -4.93
N MET A 106 -10.92 -1.25 -6.05
CA MET A 106 -11.77 -1.67 -7.17
C MET A 106 -12.76 -2.76 -6.77
N ILE A 107 -12.31 -3.77 -6.01
CA ILE A 107 -13.20 -4.82 -5.48
C ILE A 107 -14.25 -4.19 -4.57
N GLY A 108 -13.84 -3.30 -3.65
CA GLY A 108 -14.75 -2.55 -2.78
C GLY A 108 -15.80 -1.76 -3.56
N GLY A 109 -15.38 -1.01 -4.57
CA GLY A 109 -16.28 -0.18 -5.38
C GLY A 109 -17.27 -1.00 -6.20
N ARG A 110 -16.82 -2.13 -6.76
CA ARG A 110 -17.68 -3.07 -7.47
C ARG A 110 -18.80 -3.59 -6.57
N ILE A 111 -18.46 -4.09 -5.38
CA ILE A 111 -19.44 -4.66 -4.44
C ILE A 111 -20.38 -3.56 -3.93
N ALA A 112 -19.84 -2.38 -3.57
CA ALA A 112 -20.64 -1.24 -3.14
C ALA A 112 -21.66 -0.84 -4.21
N GLY A 113 -21.23 -0.72 -5.47
CA GLY A 113 -22.12 -0.39 -6.59
C GLY A 113 -23.22 -1.43 -6.83
N GLN A 114 -22.89 -2.72 -6.70
CA GLN A 114 -23.88 -3.80 -6.81
C GLN A 114 -24.94 -3.72 -5.70
N VAL A 115 -24.50 -3.57 -4.46
CA VAL A 115 -25.42 -3.49 -3.31
C VAL A 115 -26.28 -2.22 -3.35
N VAL A 116 -25.73 -1.08 -3.79
CA VAL A 116 -26.52 0.14 -3.99
C VAL A 116 -27.57 -0.05 -5.09
N ALA A 117 -27.21 -0.68 -6.21
CA ALA A 117 -28.16 -0.95 -7.29
C ALA A 117 -29.31 -1.88 -6.86
N GLU A 118 -28.99 -2.92 -6.08
CA GLU A 118 -29.97 -3.83 -5.49
C GLU A 118 -30.86 -3.09 -4.48
N HIS A 119 -30.26 -2.33 -3.55
CA HIS A 119 -31.01 -1.53 -2.57
C HIS A 119 -32.07 -0.63 -3.22
N LEU A 120 -31.70 0.06 -4.31
CA LEU A 120 -32.62 0.94 -5.04
C LEU A 120 -33.73 0.19 -5.78
N ARG A 121 -33.49 -1.06 -6.19
CA ARG A 121 -34.44 -1.85 -6.99
C ARG A 121 -35.40 -2.66 -6.12
N ASP A 122 -34.89 -3.31 -5.08
CA ASP A 122 -35.60 -4.34 -4.32
C ASP A 122 -35.50 -4.15 -2.79
N GLY A 123 -34.84 -3.09 -2.32
CA GLY A 123 -34.74 -2.77 -0.89
C GLY A 123 -33.67 -3.58 -0.15
N THR A 124 -32.77 -4.28 -0.86
CA THR A 124 -31.62 -5.00 -0.25
C THR A 124 -30.88 -4.11 0.76
N PRO A 125 -30.64 -4.54 2.01
CA PRO A 125 -29.94 -3.72 2.99
C PRO A 125 -28.53 -3.35 2.56
N LEU A 126 -28.13 -2.08 2.71
CA LEU A 126 -26.78 -1.60 2.34
C LEU A 126 -25.66 -2.29 3.14
N GLY A 127 -25.97 -2.87 4.31
CA GLY A 127 -25.06 -3.69 5.10
C GLY A 127 -24.56 -4.95 4.37
N GLU A 128 -25.25 -5.40 3.32
CA GLU A 128 -24.78 -6.48 2.44
C GLU A 128 -23.42 -6.16 1.81
N TYR A 129 -23.07 -4.88 1.68
CA TYR A 129 -21.75 -4.48 1.19
C TYR A 129 -20.63 -5.03 2.09
N GLU A 130 -20.75 -4.87 3.40
CA GLU A 130 -19.76 -5.36 4.36
C GLU A 130 -19.67 -6.89 4.34
N ILE A 131 -20.82 -7.57 4.29
CA ILE A 131 -20.90 -9.03 4.27
C ILE A 131 -20.20 -9.60 3.02
N ARG A 132 -20.52 -9.06 1.84
CA ARG A 132 -19.94 -9.52 0.57
C ARG A 132 -18.45 -9.18 0.48
N TRP A 133 -18.05 -7.99 0.94
CA TRP A 133 -16.64 -7.61 0.97
C TRP A 133 -15.84 -8.49 1.94
N GLU A 134 -16.38 -8.77 3.13
CA GLU A 134 -15.75 -9.64 4.12
C GLU A 134 -15.58 -11.07 3.61
N SER A 135 -16.60 -11.60 2.90
CA SER A 135 -16.53 -12.90 2.24
C SER A 135 -15.39 -12.97 1.19
N GLN A 136 -15.22 -11.93 0.38
CA GLN A 136 -14.22 -11.91 -0.68
C GLN A 136 -12.80 -11.57 -0.18
N MET A 137 -12.69 -10.59 0.72
CA MET A 137 -11.42 -9.94 1.08
C MET A 137 -11.03 -10.04 2.54
N GLY A 138 -11.94 -10.44 3.44
CA GLY A 138 -11.72 -10.44 4.88
C GLY A 138 -10.51 -11.26 5.32
N ARG A 139 -10.37 -12.49 4.77
CA ARG A 139 -9.20 -13.35 5.06
C ARG A 139 -7.90 -12.74 4.56
N VAL A 140 -7.90 -12.16 3.36
CA VAL A 140 -6.72 -11.51 2.77
C VAL A 140 -6.29 -10.31 3.62
N MET A 141 -7.25 -9.46 4.00
CA MET A 141 -6.99 -8.29 4.85
C MET A 141 -6.48 -8.69 6.24
N ARG A 142 -7.09 -9.70 6.89
CA ARG A 142 -6.59 -10.21 8.19
C ARG A 142 -5.18 -10.76 8.10
N ASN A 143 -4.88 -11.55 7.06
CA ASN A 143 -3.55 -12.09 6.86
C ASN A 143 -2.53 -10.98 6.61
N SER A 144 -2.90 -9.96 5.83
CA SER A 144 -2.07 -8.79 5.58
C SER A 144 -1.77 -8.00 6.86
N LYS A 145 -2.79 -7.73 7.70
CA LYS A 145 -2.62 -7.09 9.02
C LYS A 145 -1.70 -7.91 9.94
N ARG A 146 -1.84 -9.25 9.95
CA ARG A 146 -0.99 -10.15 10.75
C ARG A 146 0.46 -10.14 10.24
N ALA A 147 0.65 -10.27 8.94
CA ALA A 147 1.97 -10.24 8.31
C ALA A 147 2.67 -8.90 8.57
N PHE A 148 1.95 -7.77 8.47
CA PHE A 148 2.51 -6.46 8.79
C PHE A 148 2.91 -6.33 10.26
N ARG A 149 2.07 -6.81 11.19
CA ARG A 149 2.40 -6.79 12.62
C ARG A 149 3.67 -7.59 12.92
N LEU A 150 3.78 -8.81 12.38
CA LEU A 150 4.96 -9.65 12.55
C LEU A 150 6.19 -9.05 11.86
N GLY A 151 6.03 -8.60 10.62
CA GLY A 151 7.07 -7.96 9.82
C GLY A 151 7.59 -6.67 10.45
N SER A 152 6.73 -5.87 11.09
CA SER A 152 7.13 -4.63 11.75
C SER A 152 8.14 -4.85 12.89
N LEU A 153 8.13 -6.04 13.52
CA LEU A 153 9.15 -6.43 14.49
C LEU A 153 10.48 -6.73 13.79
N LEU A 154 10.45 -7.42 12.65
CA LEU A 154 11.62 -7.70 11.83
C LEU A 154 12.21 -6.41 11.22
N PHE A 155 11.40 -5.49 10.71
CA PHE A 155 11.89 -4.23 10.13
C PHE A 155 12.39 -3.21 11.16
N ARG A 156 12.17 -3.47 12.46
CA ARG A 156 12.84 -2.77 13.56
C ARG A 156 14.20 -3.34 13.90
N SER A 157 14.53 -4.53 13.39
CA SER A 157 15.82 -5.17 13.63
C SER A 157 16.92 -4.54 12.77
N PRO A 158 18.20 -4.68 13.16
CA PRO A 158 19.32 -4.13 12.40
C PRO A 158 19.44 -4.76 11.00
N ASP A 159 20.02 -4.00 10.04
CA ASP A 159 20.16 -4.41 8.64
C ASP A 159 20.86 -5.78 8.45
N TRP A 160 21.76 -6.19 9.37
CA TRP A 160 22.42 -7.50 9.30
C TRP A 160 21.44 -8.69 9.47
N LEU A 161 20.40 -8.53 10.29
CA LEU A 161 19.39 -9.57 10.50
C LEU A 161 18.46 -9.67 9.28
N LEU A 162 18.14 -8.53 8.66
CA LEU A 162 17.39 -8.49 7.39
C LEU A 162 18.20 -9.15 6.27
N ASN A 163 19.50 -8.86 6.17
CA ASN A 163 20.36 -9.45 5.15
C ASN A 163 20.45 -10.98 5.27
N LEU A 164 20.54 -11.52 6.49
CA LEU A 164 20.50 -12.98 6.72
C LEU A 164 19.20 -13.65 6.25
N ALA A 165 18.09 -12.92 6.30
CA ALA A 165 16.78 -13.43 5.91
C ALA A 165 16.54 -13.39 4.38
N PHE A 166 17.11 -12.39 3.69
CA PHE A 166 16.77 -12.11 2.29
C PHE A 166 17.92 -12.29 1.29
N ASN A 167 19.18 -12.22 1.73
CA ASN A 167 20.35 -12.45 0.88
C ASN A 167 21.03 -13.76 1.29
N ARG A 168 20.65 -14.85 0.62
CA ARG A 168 21.38 -16.13 0.61
C ARG A 168 22.03 -16.36 -0.74
#